data_AF-A0A8K0X518-F1
#
_entry.id   AF-A0A8K0X518-F1
#
_cell.length_a   1.000
_cell.length_b   1.000
_cell.length_c   1.000
_cell.angle_alpha   90.00
_cell.angle_beta   90.00
_cell.angle_gamma   90.00
#
_symmetry.space_group_name_H-M   'P 1'
#
loop_
_entity.id
_entity.type
_entity.pdbx_description
1 polymer ?
#
loop_
_entity_poly.entity_id
_entity_poly.type
_entity_poly.pdbx_seq_one_letter_code
_entity_poly.pdbx_strand_id
1 'polypeptide(L)'
;MSSPGISAATDIRTILPPVLITQESLRFLQAHSLLNLSQVSHCLRSDSRAPWTPTMSTTTTTTISPPVATQLTLIPETKIRTGLQARLAARANAHTKSTSGLAPSFLQANLIVLPSRYAADFRDLCARNPVPCPLLADSASPGDFANLRSHLPRVPEGTAIASSLDLRTDCPRFNIYNNSTLTGAGVPDIAAQWTEDHVGFLIGCSYSFETALVAAGLPPRHLVLDRNVPMYRSSIPLNPAGVFTGGTYVVSMRPYRRDDVDKIRAITRRFLPTHGECVAWGWEALARLGIADIDSPQWGDAPLTMDGRPLGSVWGDEDNVPVFWGCGVTPQEAVMRAGLEGVIMGHAPGHMLVLDCTEDQVLP
;
A
#
# COMPACT_ATOMS: atom_id res chain seq x y z
N MET A 1 56.40 -35.29 35.60
CA MET A 1 55.47 -36.31 36.12
C MET A 1 54.09 -35.99 35.58
N SER A 2 53.42 -37.00 35.00
CA SER A 2 52.03 -37.05 34.49
C SER A 2 51.63 -36.16 33.30
N SER A 3 51.80 -36.73 32.08
CA SER A 3 50.89 -36.57 30.93
C SER A 3 49.59 -37.41 31.16
N PRO A 4 48.56 -37.50 30.26
CA PRO A 4 48.46 -37.02 28.87
C PRO A 4 47.05 -36.51 28.43
N GLY A 5 46.91 -36.10 27.17
CA GLY A 5 45.59 -35.99 26.53
C GLY A 5 45.49 -35.26 25.18
N ILE A 6 46.16 -35.78 24.13
CA ILE A 6 45.61 -36.04 22.77
C ILE A 6 44.72 -34.92 22.16
N SER A 7 45.20 -33.99 21.32
CA SER A 7 45.53 -34.08 19.88
C SER A 7 44.59 -34.94 19.01
N ALA A 8 43.69 -34.31 18.24
CA ALA A 8 43.70 -34.37 16.75
C ALA A 8 42.44 -33.76 16.11
N ALA A 9 42.69 -32.89 15.12
CA ALA A 9 41.97 -32.61 13.87
C ALA A 9 40.43 -32.53 13.84
N THR A 10 39.89 -31.42 13.34
CA THR A 10 38.56 -31.41 12.70
C THR A 10 38.53 -30.47 11.48
N ASP A 11 37.86 -31.00 10.47
CA ASP A 11 37.78 -30.66 9.05
C ASP A 11 36.77 -29.53 8.74
N ILE A 12 36.85 -29.01 7.52
CA ILE A 12 36.09 -27.91 6.92
C ILE A 12 34.68 -28.35 6.41
N ARG A 13 33.70 -27.42 6.48
CA ARG A 13 32.25 -27.48 6.10
C ARG A 13 31.36 -27.97 7.26
N THR A 14 30.34 -27.26 7.75
CA THR A 14 29.08 -26.90 7.05
C THR A 14 28.17 -26.04 7.98
N ILE A 15 27.41 -25.11 7.39
CA ILE A 15 26.02 -24.68 7.73
C ILE A 15 25.75 -23.71 8.91
N LEU A 16 25.16 -22.56 8.52
CA LEU A 16 24.47 -21.51 9.29
C LEU A 16 23.46 -22.06 10.33
N PRO A 17 23.28 -21.43 11.50
CA PRO A 17 22.10 -21.67 12.32
C PRO A 17 20.90 -20.83 11.83
N PRO A 18 19.67 -21.38 11.84
CA PRO A 18 18.47 -20.68 11.43
C PRO A 18 18.02 -19.68 12.51
N VAL A 19 17.67 -18.46 12.08
CA VAL A 19 17.00 -17.47 12.93
C VAL A 19 15.56 -17.92 13.13
N LEU A 20 15.29 -18.46 14.30
CA LEU A 20 13.94 -18.66 14.83
C LEU A 20 13.30 -17.28 15.00
N ILE A 21 12.24 -17.03 14.22
CA ILE A 21 11.29 -15.93 14.41
C ILE A 21 10.59 -16.19 15.75
N THR A 22 11.02 -15.52 16.82
CA THR A 22 10.34 -15.61 18.12
C THR A 22 9.23 -14.57 18.18
N GLN A 23 8.09 -14.99 18.75
CA GLN A 23 6.90 -14.20 19.06
C GLN A 23 7.15 -12.99 19.98
N GLU A 24 8.39 -12.61 20.28
CA GLU A 24 8.71 -11.53 21.23
C GLU A 24 8.56 -10.12 20.65
N SER A 25 8.77 -9.93 19.34
CA SER A 25 8.58 -8.61 18.69
C SER A 25 7.12 -8.16 18.66
N LEU A 26 6.17 -9.10 18.73
CA LEU A 26 4.73 -8.86 18.75
C LEU A 26 4.14 -8.82 20.17
N ARG A 27 4.84 -9.36 21.17
CA ARG A 27 4.35 -9.44 22.56
C ARG A 27 4.48 -8.13 23.34
N PHE A 28 5.33 -7.19 22.91
CA PHE A 28 5.51 -5.91 23.62
C PHE A 28 4.32 -4.93 23.47
N LEU A 29 3.35 -5.23 22.60
CA LEU A 29 2.21 -4.34 22.33
C LEU A 29 0.81 -4.98 22.50
N GLN A 30 0.69 -6.25 22.91
CA GLN A 30 -0.59 -6.97 22.83
C GLN A 30 -1.03 -7.79 24.07
N ALA A 31 -0.39 -7.64 25.24
CA ALA A 31 -0.94 -8.24 26.46
C ALA A 31 -1.96 -7.29 27.11
N HIS A 32 -3.27 -7.58 26.98
CA HIS A 32 -4.33 -7.50 28.01
C HIS A 32 -5.73 -7.66 27.37
N SER A 33 -6.25 -8.89 27.40
CA SER A 33 -7.64 -9.27 27.72
C SER A 33 -8.02 -10.56 26.96
N LEU A 34 -8.38 -11.57 27.75
CA LEU A 34 -8.75 -12.92 27.35
C LEU A 34 -10.26 -13.11 27.52
N LEU A 35 -10.73 -14.22 26.92
CA LEU A 35 -11.95 -15.01 27.19
C LEU A 35 -13.19 -14.61 26.36
N ASN A 36 -14.04 -15.51 25.85
CA ASN A 36 -14.04 -16.95 25.52
C ASN A 36 -15.42 -17.25 24.83
N LEU A 37 -15.59 -18.45 24.28
CA LEU A 37 -16.84 -19.22 24.04
C LEU A 37 -17.55 -19.24 22.66
N SER A 38 -17.28 -20.36 21.96
CA SER A 38 -18.18 -21.44 21.51
C SER A 38 -19.26 -21.25 20.42
N GLN A 39 -19.03 -21.95 19.29
CA GLN A 39 -19.86 -22.94 18.56
C GLN A 39 -21.40 -22.79 18.50
N VAL A 40 -21.99 -23.04 17.33
CA VAL A 40 -22.88 -24.20 17.02
C VAL A 40 -23.09 -24.32 15.49
N SER A 41 -23.09 -25.58 15.03
CA SER A 41 -23.31 -26.12 13.67
C SER A 41 -24.75 -26.01 13.14
N HIS A 42 -24.96 -26.07 11.81
CA HIS A 42 -25.66 -27.20 11.18
C HIS A 42 -25.58 -27.24 9.65
N CYS A 43 -25.61 -28.45 9.14
CA CYS A 43 -25.46 -28.91 7.77
C CYS A 43 -26.85 -29.16 7.12
N LEU A 44 -26.95 -29.13 5.79
CA LEU A 44 -27.39 -30.24 4.91
C LEU A 44 -28.03 -29.78 3.58
N ARG A 45 -27.51 -30.37 2.48
CA ARG A 45 -28.19 -30.97 1.28
C ARG A 45 -29.00 -30.03 0.35
N SER A 46 -29.11 -30.25 -0.97
CA SER A 46 -28.58 -31.24 -1.92
C SER A 46 -29.05 -30.85 -3.34
N ASP A 47 -28.42 -31.48 -4.34
CA ASP A 47 -28.92 -31.81 -5.69
C ASP A 47 -29.28 -30.70 -6.70
N SER A 48 -29.22 -30.89 -8.02
CA SER A 48 -28.42 -31.74 -8.91
C SER A 48 -28.80 -31.35 -10.37
N ARG A 49 -27.85 -31.54 -11.30
CA ARG A 49 -28.00 -31.76 -12.76
C ARG A 49 -28.37 -30.59 -13.71
N ALA A 50 -27.45 -30.42 -14.66
CA ALA A 50 -27.52 -29.72 -15.96
C ALA A 50 -28.24 -30.59 -17.03
N PRO A 51 -28.07 -30.39 -18.36
CA PRO A 51 -27.75 -29.21 -19.18
C PRO A 51 -28.73 -29.03 -20.37
N TRP A 52 -28.70 -27.89 -21.08
CA TRP A 52 -29.06 -27.88 -22.52
C TRP A 52 -28.48 -26.68 -23.28
N THR A 53 -27.81 -26.97 -24.38
CA THR A 53 -27.46 -26.07 -25.50
C THR A 53 -28.42 -26.35 -26.66
N PRO A 54 -28.61 -25.38 -27.57
CA PRO A 54 -28.20 -25.68 -28.94
C PRO A 54 -27.57 -24.50 -29.70
N THR A 55 -26.62 -24.87 -30.55
CA THR A 55 -26.00 -24.11 -31.64
C THR A 55 -26.97 -23.92 -32.82
N MET A 56 -26.87 -22.79 -33.54
CA MET A 56 -26.91 -22.77 -35.01
C MET A 56 -26.22 -21.52 -35.58
N SER A 57 -25.49 -21.76 -36.66
CA SER A 57 -24.72 -20.83 -37.47
C SER A 57 -25.58 -20.06 -38.46
N THR A 58 -25.20 -18.82 -38.75
CA THR A 58 -25.43 -18.20 -40.06
C THR A 58 -24.26 -17.30 -40.43
N THR A 59 -23.70 -17.60 -41.60
CA THR A 59 -22.63 -16.86 -42.27
C THR A 59 -23.22 -15.67 -43.00
N THR A 60 -22.73 -14.46 -42.74
CA THR A 60 -22.92 -13.32 -43.66
C THR A 60 -21.63 -12.51 -43.76
N THR A 61 -21.07 -12.50 -44.96
CA THR A 61 -19.91 -11.71 -45.38
C THR A 61 -20.31 -10.24 -45.50
N THR A 62 -19.69 -9.35 -44.73
CA THR A 62 -19.78 -7.90 -44.97
C THR A 62 -18.45 -7.21 -44.66
N THR A 63 -17.81 -6.76 -45.74
CA THR A 63 -16.99 -5.54 -45.92
C THR A 63 -16.07 -5.11 -44.77
N ILE A 64 -14.77 -5.29 -44.97
CA ILE A 64 -13.70 -4.76 -44.13
C ILE A 64 -13.70 -3.22 -44.24
N SER A 65 -14.08 -2.56 -43.15
CA SER A 65 -13.80 -1.14 -42.89
C SER A 65 -12.51 -1.02 -42.07
N PRO A 66 -11.72 0.07 -42.20
CA PRO A 66 -10.45 0.23 -41.51
C PRO A 66 -10.66 0.31 -39.98
N PRO A 67 -9.65 0.03 -39.15
CA PRO A 67 -9.82 -0.05 -37.71
C PRO A 67 -10.32 1.28 -37.17
N VAL A 68 -11.48 1.23 -36.52
CA VAL A 68 -12.03 2.31 -35.72
C VAL A 68 -11.01 2.63 -34.64
N ALA A 69 -10.39 3.81 -34.72
CA ALA A 69 -9.72 4.40 -33.59
C ALA A 69 -10.74 4.48 -32.45
N THR A 70 -10.55 3.66 -31.41
CA THR A 70 -11.39 3.68 -30.22
C THR A 70 -11.26 5.07 -29.61
N GLN A 71 -12.18 5.97 -29.93
CA GLN A 71 -12.38 7.20 -29.19
C GLN A 71 -12.71 6.78 -27.76
N LEU A 72 -11.70 6.79 -26.89
CA LEU A 72 -11.84 6.72 -25.45
C LEU A 72 -12.78 7.85 -25.07
N THR A 73 -14.05 7.50 -24.88
CA THR A 73 -15.08 8.41 -24.43
C THR A 73 -14.64 8.87 -23.05
N LEU A 74 -14.31 10.16 -22.92
CA LEU A 74 -13.90 10.79 -21.67
C LEU A 74 -15.01 10.52 -20.63
N ILE A 75 -14.76 9.57 -19.73
CA ILE A 75 -15.66 9.27 -18.62
C ILE A 75 -15.54 10.45 -17.65
N PRO A 76 -16.62 11.23 -17.39
CA PRO A 76 -16.58 12.26 -16.36
C PRO A 76 -16.16 11.65 -15.01
N GLU A 77 -15.39 12.36 -14.19
CA GLU A 77 -14.92 11.88 -12.86
C GLU A 77 -16.06 11.24 -12.04
N THR A 78 -17.28 11.79 -12.13
CA THR A 78 -18.51 11.33 -11.47
C THR A 78 -19.03 9.94 -11.90
N LYS A 79 -18.46 9.37 -12.97
CA LYS A 79 -18.81 8.05 -13.54
C LYS A 79 -17.71 7.01 -13.42
N ILE A 80 -16.54 7.33 -12.84
CA ILE A 80 -15.48 6.34 -12.59
C ILE A 80 -15.90 5.46 -11.41
N ARG A 81 -16.32 4.22 -11.70
CA ARG A 81 -16.85 3.26 -10.72
C ARG A 81 -15.99 2.01 -10.55
N THR A 82 -15.08 1.74 -11.48
CA THR A 82 -14.21 0.55 -11.43
C THR A 82 -12.74 0.92 -11.55
N GLY A 83 -11.86 0.02 -11.10
CA GLY A 83 -10.42 0.17 -11.28
C GLY A 83 -10.01 0.35 -12.72
N LEU A 84 -10.53 -0.48 -13.63
CA LEU A 84 -10.27 -0.34 -15.07
C LEU A 84 -10.65 1.05 -15.61
N GLN A 85 -11.81 1.59 -15.24
CA GLN A 85 -12.22 2.93 -15.69
C GLN A 85 -11.27 4.01 -15.17
N ALA A 86 -10.81 3.90 -13.93
CA ALA A 86 -9.86 4.85 -13.34
C ALA A 86 -8.51 4.80 -14.08
N ARG A 87 -7.98 3.60 -14.35
CA ARG A 87 -6.73 3.42 -15.09
C ARG A 87 -6.81 3.95 -16.52
N LEU A 88 -7.91 3.66 -17.24
CA LEU A 88 -8.11 4.17 -18.60
C LEU A 88 -8.27 5.70 -18.63
N ALA A 89 -8.92 6.30 -17.62
CA ALA A 89 -9.03 7.74 -17.50
C ALA A 89 -7.67 8.40 -17.20
N ALA A 90 -6.86 7.80 -16.33
CA ALA A 90 -5.49 8.24 -16.07
C ALA A 90 -4.63 8.17 -17.33
N ARG A 91 -4.62 7.02 -18.01
CA ARG A 91 -3.88 6.79 -19.27
C ARG A 91 -4.24 7.79 -20.36
N ALA A 92 -5.52 8.13 -20.47
CA ALA A 92 -6.01 9.13 -21.43
C ALA A 92 -5.75 10.58 -20.99
N ASN A 93 -5.13 10.81 -19.83
CA ASN A 93 -5.03 12.11 -19.17
C ASN A 93 -6.38 12.81 -18.95
N ALA A 94 -7.47 12.03 -18.89
CA ALA A 94 -8.82 12.50 -18.62
C ALA A 94 -9.04 12.76 -17.12
N HIS A 95 -8.35 11.99 -16.26
CA HIS A 95 -8.30 12.20 -14.82
C HIS A 95 -6.87 12.51 -14.41
N THR A 96 -6.64 13.69 -13.84
CA THR A 96 -5.30 14.20 -13.51
C THR A 96 -5.15 14.67 -12.07
N LYS A 97 -6.21 14.49 -11.27
CA LYS A 97 -6.30 14.91 -9.86
C LYS A 97 -6.08 13.73 -8.91
N SER A 98 -6.26 13.98 -7.62
CA SER A 98 -6.27 12.95 -6.58
C SER A 98 -7.19 11.79 -6.93
N THR A 99 -6.77 10.57 -6.56
CA THR A 99 -7.57 9.35 -6.69
C THR A 99 -8.45 9.07 -5.47
N SER A 100 -8.42 9.94 -4.46
CA SER A 100 -9.28 9.79 -3.29
C SER A 100 -10.75 9.74 -3.69
N GLY A 101 -11.48 8.74 -3.17
CA GLY A 101 -12.90 8.53 -3.48
C GLY A 101 -13.21 7.98 -4.88
N LEU A 102 -12.23 7.82 -5.77
CA LEU A 102 -12.46 7.15 -7.06
C LEU A 102 -12.63 5.65 -6.89
N ALA A 103 -13.54 5.08 -7.70
CA ALA A 103 -13.88 3.65 -7.70
C ALA A 103 -14.05 3.09 -6.27
N PRO A 104 -15.09 3.50 -5.54
CA PRO A 104 -15.31 3.08 -4.15
C PRO A 104 -15.25 1.55 -4.02
N SER A 105 -14.69 1.06 -2.92
CA SER A 105 -14.40 -0.36 -2.61
C SER A 105 -13.27 -1.03 -3.42
N PHE A 106 -12.77 -0.42 -4.50
CA PHE A 106 -11.61 -0.95 -5.21
C PHE A 106 -10.31 -0.55 -4.52
N LEU A 107 -9.37 -1.47 -4.46
CA LEU A 107 -8.08 -1.20 -3.84
C LEU A 107 -7.29 -0.17 -4.64
N GLN A 108 -6.64 0.75 -3.93
CA GLN A 108 -5.65 1.66 -4.49
C GLN A 108 -4.27 1.27 -3.97
N ALA A 109 -3.27 1.38 -4.83
CA ALA A 109 -1.89 1.02 -4.54
C ALA A 109 -0.94 2.18 -4.87
N ASN A 110 0.01 2.38 -3.98
CA ASN A 110 1.20 3.18 -4.25
C ASN A 110 2.07 2.44 -5.25
N LEU A 111 2.64 3.16 -6.23
CA LEU A 111 3.61 2.62 -7.17
C LEU A 111 5.03 3.12 -6.84
N ILE A 112 5.99 2.20 -6.85
CA ILE A 112 7.43 2.45 -6.90
C ILE A 112 8.03 1.56 -8.00
N VAL A 113 8.94 2.10 -8.80
CA VAL A 113 9.63 1.40 -9.88
C VAL A 113 11.14 1.57 -9.69
N LEU A 114 11.86 0.45 -9.64
CA LEU A 114 13.29 0.41 -9.37
C LEU A 114 14.04 -0.39 -10.45
N PRO A 115 15.33 -0.11 -10.66
CA PRO A 115 16.21 -1.03 -11.38
C PRO A 115 16.24 -2.43 -10.74
N SER A 116 16.28 -3.48 -11.56
CA SER A 116 16.05 -4.88 -11.15
C SER A 116 17.07 -5.37 -10.13
N ARG A 117 18.29 -4.81 -10.15
CA ARG A 117 19.35 -5.08 -9.17
C ARG A 117 18.95 -4.79 -7.72
N TYR A 118 17.98 -3.89 -7.49
CA TYR A 118 17.48 -3.58 -6.14
C TYR A 118 16.17 -4.33 -5.79
N ALA A 119 15.64 -5.14 -6.72
CA ALA A 119 14.33 -5.74 -6.56
C ALA A 119 14.27 -6.78 -5.44
N ALA A 120 15.33 -7.57 -5.25
CA ALA A 120 15.41 -8.55 -4.15
C ALA A 120 15.42 -7.84 -2.79
N ASP A 121 16.31 -6.88 -2.62
CA ASP A 121 16.44 -6.07 -1.41
C ASP A 121 15.14 -5.34 -1.06
N PHE A 122 14.39 -4.86 -2.06
CA PHE A 122 13.13 -4.17 -1.83
C PHE A 122 12.01 -5.11 -1.38
N ARG A 123 11.94 -6.33 -1.94
CA ARG A 123 11.01 -7.36 -1.44
C ARG A 123 11.32 -7.74 0.00
N ASP A 124 12.60 -7.88 0.34
CA ASP A 124 13.03 -8.16 1.71
C ASP A 124 12.73 -6.99 2.66
N LEU A 125 12.87 -5.75 2.18
CA LEU A 125 12.47 -4.56 2.93
C LEU A 125 10.99 -4.60 3.26
N CYS A 126 10.14 -4.88 2.27
CA CYS A 126 8.70 -5.03 2.45
C CYS A 126 8.36 -6.16 3.43
N ALA A 127 8.96 -7.33 3.26
CA ALA A 127 8.72 -8.50 4.11
C ALA A 127 9.11 -8.25 5.58
N ARG A 128 10.19 -7.49 5.82
CA ARG A 128 10.66 -7.14 7.16
C ARG A 128 9.95 -5.93 7.78
N ASN A 129 9.18 -5.19 6.98
CA ASN A 129 8.41 -4.02 7.40
C ASN A 129 6.98 -4.05 6.82
N PRO A 130 6.17 -5.09 7.12
CA PRO A 130 4.89 -5.31 6.45
C PRO A 130 3.81 -4.27 6.79
N VAL A 131 3.92 -3.61 7.95
CA VAL A 131 2.97 -2.56 8.38
C VAL A 131 3.09 -1.29 7.52
N PRO A 132 4.28 -0.69 7.34
CA PRO A 132 4.42 0.49 6.48
C PRO A 132 4.66 0.16 5.00
N CYS A 133 5.04 -1.08 4.67
CA CYS A 133 5.36 -1.52 3.32
C CYS A 133 4.60 -2.79 2.89
N PRO A 134 3.25 -2.83 2.98
CA PRO A 134 2.46 -3.99 2.58
C PRO A 134 2.56 -4.20 1.07
N LEU A 135 3.38 -5.16 0.63
CA LEU A 135 3.56 -5.47 -0.79
C LEU A 135 2.35 -6.22 -1.32
N LEU A 136 1.58 -5.60 -2.22
CA LEU A 136 0.39 -6.21 -2.83
C LEU A 136 0.74 -7.01 -4.07
N ALA A 137 1.67 -6.50 -4.88
CA ALA A 137 2.10 -7.10 -6.13
C ALA A 137 3.41 -6.49 -6.62
N ASP A 138 4.06 -7.16 -7.56
CA ASP A 138 5.17 -6.61 -8.32
C ASP A 138 5.14 -7.08 -9.78
N SER A 139 5.90 -6.44 -10.66
CA SER A 139 6.02 -6.86 -12.07
C SER A 139 6.33 -8.36 -12.17
N ALA A 140 5.68 -9.06 -13.11
CA ALA A 140 5.88 -10.50 -13.30
C ALA A 140 7.34 -10.85 -13.63
N SER A 141 8.02 -9.98 -14.37
CA SER A 141 9.46 -10.03 -14.65
C SER A 141 10.02 -8.61 -14.80
N PRO A 142 11.36 -8.41 -14.76
CA PRO A 142 11.97 -7.14 -15.17
C PRO A 142 11.48 -6.72 -16.57
N GLY A 143 11.26 -5.42 -16.73
CA GLY A 143 10.72 -4.80 -17.94
C GLY A 143 9.20 -4.92 -18.09
N ASP A 144 8.53 -5.81 -17.36
CA ASP A 144 7.10 -6.05 -17.52
C ASP A 144 6.27 -4.96 -16.82
N PHE A 145 5.66 -4.09 -17.62
CA PHE A 145 4.75 -3.04 -17.16
C PHE A 145 3.27 -3.45 -17.26
N ALA A 146 2.95 -4.61 -17.82
CA ALA A 146 1.60 -5.03 -18.17
C ALA A 146 1.08 -6.19 -17.32
N ASN A 147 1.98 -7.01 -16.75
CA ASN A 147 1.61 -8.15 -15.92
C ASN A 147 2.20 -8.03 -14.51
N LEU A 148 1.39 -8.46 -13.54
CA LEU A 148 1.74 -8.45 -12.13
C LEU A 148 1.73 -9.86 -11.55
N ARG A 149 2.67 -10.11 -10.64
CA ARG A 149 2.59 -11.21 -9.68
C ARG A 149 1.92 -10.68 -8.41
N SER A 150 0.74 -11.21 -8.10
CA SER A 150 -0.02 -10.89 -6.90
C SER A 150 0.57 -11.56 -5.65
N HIS A 151 0.61 -10.84 -4.53
CA HIS A 151 0.95 -11.33 -3.19
C HIS A 151 -0.25 -11.28 -2.23
N LEU A 152 -1.46 -11.01 -2.76
CA LEU A 152 -2.69 -10.92 -1.97
C LEU A 152 -3.17 -12.32 -1.55
N PRO A 153 -3.23 -12.65 -0.24
CA PRO A 153 -3.41 -14.02 0.23
C PRO A 153 -4.80 -14.62 -0.07
N ARG A 154 -5.82 -13.80 -0.29
CA ARG A 154 -7.21 -14.22 -0.57
C ARG A 154 -7.58 -14.19 -2.04
N VAL A 155 -6.69 -13.68 -2.89
CA VAL A 155 -6.88 -13.65 -4.33
C VAL A 155 -6.23 -14.88 -4.93
N PRO A 156 -6.96 -15.77 -5.63
CA PRO A 156 -6.38 -16.98 -6.20
C PRO A 156 -5.20 -16.67 -7.12
N GLU A 157 -4.16 -17.48 -7.05
CA GLU A 157 -2.98 -17.35 -7.90
C GLU A 157 -3.38 -17.34 -9.39
N GLY A 158 -2.78 -16.44 -10.17
CA GLY A 158 -3.11 -16.24 -11.58
C GLY A 158 -4.36 -15.37 -11.84
N THR A 159 -5.10 -14.96 -10.81
CA THR A 159 -6.17 -13.97 -10.98
C THR A 159 -5.56 -12.61 -11.31
N ALA A 160 -5.99 -12.02 -12.43
CA ALA A 160 -5.57 -10.67 -12.79
C ALA A 160 -6.12 -9.67 -11.77
N ILE A 161 -5.22 -8.99 -11.05
CA ILE A 161 -5.57 -7.94 -10.07
C ILE A 161 -5.70 -6.55 -10.71
N ALA A 162 -5.31 -6.42 -11.98
CA ALA A 162 -5.51 -5.25 -12.81
C ALA A 162 -5.53 -5.69 -14.29
N SER A 163 -6.71 -5.68 -14.90
CA SER A 163 -6.91 -5.96 -16.32
C SER A 163 -6.45 -4.79 -17.19
N SER A 164 -5.91 -5.10 -18.38
CA SER A 164 -5.44 -4.09 -19.34
C SER A 164 -4.46 -3.08 -18.71
N LEU A 165 -3.56 -3.53 -17.85
CA LEU A 165 -2.63 -2.68 -17.10
C LEU A 165 -1.51 -2.12 -18.00
N ASP A 166 -1.13 -0.88 -17.75
CA ASP A 166 0.16 -0.30 -18.13
C ASP A 166 0.68 0.58 -16.99
N LEU A 167 1.63 0.06 -16.22
CA LEU A 167 2.22 0.75 -15.06
C LEU A 167 2.86 2.09 -15.41
N ARG A 168 3.15 2.37 -16.69
CA ARG A 168 3.80 3.59 -17.14
C ARG A 168 2.84 4.76 -17.31
N THR A 169 1.53 4.49 -17.37
CA THR A 169 0.50 5.49 -17.73
C THR A 169 -0.76 5.42 -16.85
N ASP A 170 -0.95 4.35 -16.08
CA ASP A 170 -2.22 4.09 -15.37
C ASP A 170 -2.34 4.78 -14.00
N CYS A 171 -1.31 5.50 -13.55
CA CYS A 171 -1.44 6.46 -12.46
C CYS A 171 -1.72 7.85 -13.07
N PRO A 172 -2.54 8.70 -12.42
CA PRO A 172 -2.82 10.03 -12.97
C PRO A 172 -1.58 10.92 -13.09
N ARG A 173 -0.62 10.80 -12.16
CA ARG A 173 0.64 11.57 -12.14
C ARG A 173 1.76 10.76 -11.53
N PHE A 174 2.98 11.03 -11.98
CA PHE A 174 4.19 10.34 -11.55
C PHE A 174 5.29 11.31 -11.11
N ASN A 175 6.21 10.80 -10.31
CA ASN A 175 7.49 11.44 -10.01
C ASN A 175 8.63 10.58 -10.58
N ILE A 176 9.66 11.25 -11.09
CA ILE A 176 10.90 10.66 -11.62
C ILE A 176 12.05 11.13 -10.75
N TYR A 177 12.88 10.18 -10.35
CA TYR A 177 14.09 10.41 -9.58
C TYR A 177 15.29 9.86 -10.36
N ASN A 178 16.36 10.64 -10.44
CA ASN A 178 17.63 10.19 -10.98
C ASN A 178 18.67 10.20 -9.85
N ASN A 179 19.28 9.06 -9.58
CA ASN A 179 20.21 8.87 -8.47
C ASN A 179 19.62 9.38 -7.14
N SER A 180 18.38 8.94 -6.85
CA SER A 180 17.59 9.35 -5.66
C SER A 180 17.29 10.85 -5.53
N THR A 181 17.50 11.64 -6.59
CA THR A 181 17.16 13.07 -6.64
C THR A 181 15.93 13.29 -7.53
N LEU A 182 14.93 14.03 -7.06
CA LEU A 182 13.72 14.34 -7.84
C LEU A 182 14.08 15.19 -9.07
N THR A 183 13.84 14.66 -10.27
CA THR A 183 14.12 15.34 -11.55
C THR A 183 12.88 15.64 -12.36
N GLY A 184 11.76 14.97 -12.08
CA GLY A 184 10.46 15.24 -12.70
C GLY A 184 9.34 15.08 -11.67
N ALA A 185 8.53 16.11 -11.48
CA ALA A 185 7.44 16.11 -10.51
C ALA A 185 6.10 16.24 -11.25
N GLY A 186 5.16 15.35 -10.95
CA GLY A 186 3.81 15.39 -11.52
C GLY A 186 3.78 15.23 -13.05
N VAL A 187 4.63 14.38 -13.61
CA VAL A 187 4.62 14.08 -15.05
C VAL A 187 3.43 13.16 -15.41
N PRO A 188 2.88 13.22 -16.63
CA PRO A 188 1.68 12.46 -17.00
C PRO A 188 1.95 10.96 -17.22
N ASP A 189 3.19 10.58 -17.55
CA ASP A 189 3.61 9.21 -17.76
C ASP A 189 5.11 9.04 -17.48
N ILE A 190 5.57 7.79 -17.45
CA ILE A 190 6.97 7.40 -17.26
C ILE A 190 7.46 6.47 -18.37
N ALA A 191 6.81 6.48 -19.54
CA ALA A 191 7.07 5.51 -20.60
C ALA A 191 8.46 5.67 -21.21
N ALA A 192 8.97 6.92 -21.28
CA ALA A 192 10.30 7.22 -21.80
C ALA A 192 11.44 6.81 -20.85
N GLN A 193 11.15 6.69 -19.55
CA GLN A 193 12.12 6.35 -18.50
C GLN A 193 12.13 4.85 -18.20
N TRP A 194 11.02 4.16 -18.46
CA TRP A 194 10.91 2.72 -18.26
C TRP A 194 11.78 1.95 -19.27
N THR A 195 12.49 0.93 -18.78
CA THR A 195 13.38 0.07 -19.56
C THR A 195 13.17 -1.39 -19.19
N GLU A 196 13.83 -2.30 -19.92
CA GLU A 196 13.83 -3.75 -19.66
C GLU A 196 14.43 -4.13 -18.29
N ASP A 197 15.17 -3.22 -17.65
CA ASP A 197 15.76 -3.41 -16.32
C ASP A 197 14.84 -2.98 -15.17
N HIS A 198 13.65 -2.45 -15.43
CA HIS A 198 12.79 -1.91 -14.37
C HIS A 198 11.82 -2.95 -13.79
N VAL A 199 11.57 -2.87 -12.48
CA VAL A 199 10.57 -3.66 -11.77
C VAL A 199 9.63 -2.70 -11.05
N GLY A 200 8.32 -2.81 -11.31
CA GLY A 200 7.30 -2.08 -10.58
C GLY A 200 6.82 -2.83 -9.34
N PHE A 201 6.56 -2.10 -8.27
CA PHE A 201 6.07 -2.60 -6.99
C PHE A 201 4.81 -1.84 -6.59
N LEU A 202 3.77 -2.60 -6.26
CA LEU A 202 2.49 -2.09 -5.76
C LEU A 202 2.41 -2.29 -4.26
N ILE A 203 2.22 -1.19 -3.54
CA ILE A 203 2.25 -1.16 -2.08
C ILE A 203 0.90 -0.66 -1.59
N GLY A 204 0.37 -1.30 -0.55
CA GLY A 204 -0.94 -0.99 0.00
C GLY A 204 -1.10 0.45 0.45
N CYS A 205 -2.35 0.92 0.43
CA CYS A 205 -2.73 2.30 0.72
C CYS A 205 -3.82 2.35 1.80
N SER A 206 -3.83 3.47 2.55
CA SER A 206 -4.73 3.72 3.67
C SER A 206 -6.19 4.01 3.27
N TYR A 207 -6.46 4.35 2.01
CA TYR A 207 -7.79 4.79 1.57
C TYR A 207 -8.89 3.76 1.84
N SER A 208 -8.55 2.47 1.83
CA SER A 208 -9.49 1.38 2.10
C SER A 208 -10.08 1.45 3.51
N PHE A 209 -9.26 1.68 4.54
CA PHE A 209 -9.79 1.78 5.90
C PHE A 209 -10.52 3.10 6.15
N GLU A 210 -10.22 4.16 5.41
CA GLU A 210 -10.89 5.45 5.56
C GLU A 210 -12.36 5.37 5.19
N THR A 211 -12.69 4.62 4.14
CA THR A 211 -14.08 4.36 3.75
C THR A 211 -14.82 3.61 4.86
N ALA A 212 -14.18 2.62 5.49
CA ALA A 212 -14.74 1.91 6.63
C ALA A 212 -14.92 2.80 7.88
N LEU A 213 -14.01 3.74 8.12
CA LEU A 213 -14.13 4.71 9.20
C LEU A 213 -15.30 5.68 8.95
N VAL A 214 -15.44 6.20 7.73
CA VAL A 214 -16.59 7.03 7.33
C VAL A 214 -17.90 6.29 7.54
N ALA A 215 -18.00 5.03 7.08
CA ALA A 215 -19.19 4.20 7.25
C ALA A 215 -19.55 3.94 8.73
N ALA A 216 -18.55 3.98 9.62
CA ALA A 216 -18.74 3.82 11.06
C ALA A 216 -19.02 5.13 11.82
N GLY A 217 -19.21 6.25 11.10
CA GLY A 217 -19.43 7.58 11.67
C GLY A 217 -18.16 8.26 12.19
N LEU A 218 -16.98 7.84 11.73
CA LEU A 218 -15.67 8.33 12.15
C LEU A 218 -14.87 8.91 10.97
N PRO A 219 -15.44 9.87 10.21
CA PRO A 219 -14.78 10.36 9.01
C PRO A 219 -13.41 10.97 9.34
N PRO A 220 -12.33 10.56 8.65
CA PRO A 220 -11.04 11.23 8.75
C PRO A 220 -11.16 12.73 8.52
N ARG A 221 -10.58 13.52 9.43
CA ARG A 221 -10.76 14.98 9.43
C ARG A 221 -10.32 15.67 8.14
N HIS A 222 -9.23 15.21 7.52
CA HIS A 222 -8.73 15.80 6.28
C HIS A 222 -9.73 15.61 5.12
N LEU A 223 -10.51 14.53 5.10
CA LEU A 223 -11.58 14.35 4.10
C LEU A 223 -12.71 15.37 4.30
N VAL A 224 -13.10 15.62 5.55
CA VAL A 224 -14.15 16.60 5.89
C VAL A 224 -13.74 18.01 5.48
N LEU A 225 -12.43 18.32 5.59
CA LEU A 225 -11.87 19.65 5.32
C LEU A 225 -11.29 19.80 3.91
N ASP A 226 -11.42 18.79 3.04
CA ASP A 226 -10.82 18.76 1.69
C ASP A 226 -9.31 19.06 1.68
N ARG A 227 -8.56 18.31 2.50
CA ARG A 227 -7.11 18.45 2.70
C ARG A 227 -6.39 17.13 2.49
N ASN A 228 -5.10 17.19 2.18
CA ASN A 228 -4.24 16.03 2.18
C ASN A 228 -3.90 15.61 3.61
N VAL A 229 -3.90 14.30 3.86
CA VAL A 229 -3.53 13.74 5.17
C VAL A 229 -2.12 14.18 5.57
N PRO A 230 -1.90 14.66 6.80
CA PRO A 230 -0.56 14.99 7.29
C PRO A 230 0.25 13.71 7.52
N MET A 231 1.48 13.72 7.04
CA MET A 231 2.42 12.61 7.16
C MET A 231 3.74 13.10 7.74
N TYR A 232 4.27 12.30 8.67
CA TYR A 232 5.46 12.64 9.44
C TYR A 232 6.51 11.56 9.28
N ARG A 233 7.75 11.99 9.10
CA ARG A 233 8.90 11.14 9.27
C ARG A 233 9.10 10.90 10.76
N SER A 234 9.04 9.64 11.19
CA SER A 234 9.28 9.28 12.57
C SER A 234 10.77 9.02 12.84
N SER A 235 11.13 8.89 14.13
CA SER A 235 12.42 8.39 14.61
C SER A 235 12.50 6.86 14.66
N ILE A 236 11.42 6.13 14.35
CA ILE A 236 11.39 4.66 14.41
C ILE A 236 12.12 4.10 13.18
N PRO A 237 13.24 3.36 13.35
CA PRO A 237 13.98 2.81 12.22
C PRO A 237 13.20 1.71 11.51
N LEU A 238 13.38 1.61 10.20
CA LEU A 238 12.99 0.41 9.46
C LEU A 238 13.95 -0.72 9.77
N ASN A 239 13.45 -1.95 9.71
CA ASN A 239 14.30 -3.13 9.65
C ASN A 239 15.03 -3.11 8.30
N PRO A 240 16.38 -2.96 8.26
CA PRO A 240 17.13 -2.67 7.03
C PRO A 240 17.36 -3.91 6.15
N ALA A 241 17.14 -3.84 4.84
CA ALA A 241 17.30 -4.98 3.93
C ALA A 241 18.20 -4.60 2.75
N GLY A 242 19.30 -5.34 2.57
CA GLY A 242 20.27 -5.09 1.50
C GLY A 242 20.75 -3.64 1.47
N VAL A 243 20.60 -2.96 0.33
CA VAL A 243 20.97 -1.54 0.16
C VAL A 243 20.08 -0.58 0.95
N PHE A 244 18.88 -0.99 1.35
CA PHE A 244 17.94 -0.14 2.08
C PHE A 244 18.29 -0.08 3.57
N THR A 245 19.13 0.89 3.91
CA THR A 245 19.60 1.16 5.28
C THR A 245 19.29 2.61 5.69
N GLY A 246 19.15 2.88 6.99
CA GLY A 246 18.95 4.25 7.51
C GLY A 246 17.58 4.89 7.26
N GLY A 247 16.63 4.14 6.68
CA GLY A 247 15.24 4.55 6.55
C GLY A 247 14.48 4.49 7.88
N THR A 248 13.46 5.34 8.03
CA THR A 248 12.55 5.33 9.19
C THR A 248 11.10 5.17 8.74
N TYR A 249 10.22 4.78 9.65
CA TYR A 249 8.79 4.76 9.40
C TYR A 249 8.30 6.16 9.06
N VAL A 250 7.49 6.27 8.02
CA VAL A 250 6.62 7.44 7.80
C VAL A 250 5.24 7.09 8.33
N VAL A 251 4.66 7.99 9.10
CA VAL A 251 3.34 7.80 9.70
C VAL A 251 2.36 8.86 9.20
N SER A 252 1.13 8.44 8.90
CA SER A 252 0.02 9.37 8.62
C SER A 252 -0.79 9.60 9.89
N MET A 253 -1.29 10.82 10.11
CA MET A 253 -1.99 11.18 11.35
C MET A 253 -3.41 11.64 11.07
N ARG A 254 -4.35 11.16 11.89
CA ARG A 254 -5.75 11.60 11.89
C ARG A 254 -6.19 11.84 13.35
N PRO A 255 -6.75 13.02 13.67
CA PRO A 255 -7.24 13.31 15.01
C PRO A 255 -8.66 12.75 15.25
N TYR A 256 -8.87 12.18 16.44
CA TYR A 256 -10.13 11.57 16.87
C TYR A 256 -10.41 11.85 18.36
N ARG A 257 -11.62 11.56 18.83
CA ARG A 257 -11.90 11.53 20.26
C ARG A 257 -11.19 10.34 20.90
N ARG A 258 -10.73 10.49 22.15
CA ARG A 258 -10.07 9.43 22.92
C ARG A 258 -10.90 8.16 23.00
N ASP A 259 -12.19 8.32 23.27
CA ASP A 259 -13.15 7.20 23.43
C ASP A 259 -13.36 6.40 22.14
N ASP A 260 -13.09 6.99 20.97
CA ASP A 260 -13.24 6.32 19.68
C ASP A 260 -12.03 5.46 19.32
N VAL A 261 -10.89 5.60 20.01
CA VAL A 261 -9.63 4.96 19.61
C VAL A 261 -9.74 3.43 19.55
N ASP A 262 -10.40 2.78 20.51
CA ASP A 262 -10.56 1.33 20.48
C ASP A 262 -11.47 0.86 19.35
N LYS A 263 -12.54 1.61 19.05
CA LYS A 263 -13.42 1.36 17.90
C LYS A 263 -12.66 1.52 16.58
N ILE A 264 -11.84 2.57 16.45
CA ILE A 264 -10.98 2.82 15.30
C ILE A 264 -10.01 1.66 15.08
N ARG A 265 -9.37 1.18 16.15
CA ARG A 265 -8.45 0.03 16.09
C ARG A 265 -9.17 -1.23 15.63
N ALA A 266 -10.34 -1.53 16.20
CA ALA A 266 -11.14 -2.69 15.80
C ALA A 266 -11.51 -2.64 14.31
N ILE A 267 -11.92 -1.47 13.81
CA ILE A 267 -12.28 -1.26 12.40
C ILE A 267 -11.06 -1.43 11.48
N THR A 268 -9.91 -0.86 11.85
CA THR A 268 -8.72 -0.79 11.00
C THR A 268 -7.87 -2.07 11.04
N ARG A 269 -7.95 -2.86 12.12
CA ARG A 269 -7.18 -4.12 12.26
C ARG A 269 -7.47 -5.15 11.15
N ARG A 270 -8.69 -5.24 10.64
CA ARG A 270 -8.98 -6.18 9.52
C ARG A 270 -8.22 -5.85 8.23
N PHE A 271 -7.73 -4.61 8.09
CA PHE A 271 -6.98 -4.15 6.92
C PHE A 271 -5.49 -4.49 6.97
N LEU A 272 -5.03 -5.35 7.89
CA LEU A 272 -3.62 -5.77 7.99
C LEU A 272 -2.96 -6.16 6.65
N PRO A 273 -3.64 -6.84 5.70
CA PRO A 273 -3.04 -7.19 4.41
C PRO A 273 -2.70 -5.98 3.51
N THR A 274 -3.33 -4.83 3.71
CA THR A 274 -3.18 -3.64 2.86
C THR A 274 -2.66 -2.42 3.63
N HIS A 275 -2.80 -2.38 4.96
CA HIS A 275 -2.36 -1.27 5.79
C HIS A 275 -2.34 -1.59 7.31
N GLY A 276 -3.45 -2.07 7.87
CA GLY A 276 -3.58 -2.46 9.28
C GLY A 276 -4.02 -1.36 10.27
N GLU A 277 -3.99 -1.72 11.56
CA GLU A 277 -4.39 -0.83 12.67
C GLU A 277 -3.40 0.31 12.93
N CYS A 278 -3.80 1.28 13.76
CA CYS A 278 -2.92 2.38 14.14
C CYS A 278 -1.70 1.88 14.93
N VAL A 279 -0.54 2.50 14.67
CA VAL A 279 0.75 2.14 15.26
C VAL A 279 1.04 2.92 16.55
N ALA A 280 0.41 4.08 16.72
CA ALA A 280 0.50 4.90 17.93
C ALA A 280 -0.68 5.86 18.03
N TRP A 281 -0.96 6.39 19.22
CA TRP A 281 -1.98 7.41 19.46
C TRP A 281 -1.71 8.16 20.77
N GLY A 282 -2.38 9.30 20.95
CA GLY A 282 -2.20 10.18 22.11
C GLY A 282 -1.20 11.29 21.83
N TRP A 283 -1.32 12.40 22.56
CA TRP A 283 -0.35 13.50 22.50
C TRP A 283 1.07 13.04 22.86
N GLU A 284 1.19 12.10 23.81
CA GLU A 284 2.47 11.47 24.14
C GLU A 284 3.08 10.61 23.00
N ALA A 285 2.30 10.25 21.98
CA ALA A 285 2.83 9.53 20.82
C ALA A 285 3.78 10.39 19.99
N LEU A 286 3.63 11.71 20.00
CA LEU A 286 4.52 12.60 19.23
C LEU A 286 5.96 12.42 19.68
N ALA A 287 6.22 12.45 20.98
CA ALA A 287 7.54 12.24 21.54
C ALA A 287 8.10 10.84 21.19
N ARG A 288 7.28 9.78 21.32
CA ARG A 288 7.68 8.40 20.96
C ARG A 288 8.01 8.24 19.48
N LEU A 289 7.33 8.99 18.61
CA LEU A 289 7.55 9.00 17.18
C LEU A 289 8.61 10.02 16.74
N GLY A 290 9.15 10.84 17.65
CA GLY A 290 10.11 11.89 17.31
C GLY A 290 9.52 13.06 16.51
N ILE A 291 8.20 13.29 16.63
CA ILE A 291 7.51 14.41 15.97
C ILE A 291 7.55 15.62 16.90
N ALA A 292 8.39 16.61 16.57
CA ALA A 292 8.58 17.80 17.41
C ALA A 292 7.44 18.82 17.28
N ASP A 293 6.89 18.97 16.08
CA ASP A 293 5.80 19.89 15.77
C ASP A 293 4.75 19.19 14.91
N ILE A 294 3.52 19.09 15.44
CA ILE A 294 2.41 18.45 14.74
C ILE A 294 1.87 19.32 13.61
N ASP A 295 2.04 20.63 13.67
CA ASP A 295 1.50 21.55 12.66
C ASP A 295 2.46 21.70 11.47
N SER A 296 3.63 21.04 11.52
CA SER A 296 4.66 21.05 10.46
C SER A 296 4.93 19.64 9.88
N PRO A 297 3.97 19.03 9.16
CA PRO A 297 4.18 17.73 8.52
C PRO A 297 5.21 17.82 7.39
N GLN A 298 5.97 16.73 7.17
CA GLN A 298 6.90 16.67 6.04
C GLN A 298 6.19 16.50 4.69
N TRP A 299 5.00 15.88 4.70
CA TRP A 299 4.14 15.74 3.53
C TRP A 299 2.67 15.94 3.90
N GLY A 300 1.88 16.42 2.93
CA GLY A 300 0.48 16.73 3.14
C GLY A 300 0.26 18.09 3.80
N ASP A 301 -0.97 18.34 4.22
CA ASP A 301 -1.37 19.64 4.76
C ASP A 301 -1.33 19.62 6.29
N ALA A 302 -0.99 20.77 6.90
CA ALA A 302 -1.04 20.92 8.35
C ALA A 302 -2.43 20.53 8.91
N PRO A 303 -2.49 19.73 9.99
CA PRO A 303 -3.75 19.32 10.60
C PRO A 303 -4.45 20.48 11.28
N LEU A 304 -5.79 20.45 11.24
CA LEU A 304 -6.64 21.44 11.89
C LEU A 304 -7.62 20.77 12.86
N THR A 305 -8.16 21.54 13.79
CA THR A 305 -9.39 21.23 14.52
C THR A 305 -10.61 21.42 13.59
N MET A 306 -11.79 20.97 14.02
CA MET A 306 -13.00 21.10 13.18
C MET A 306 -13.44 22.56 12.96
N ASP A 307 -13.12 23.44 13.90
CA ASP A 307 -13.29 24.90 13.79
C ASP A 307 -12.12 25.61 13.08
N GLY A 308 -11.19 24.85 12.48
CA GLY A 308 -10.16 25.39 11.60
C GLY A 308 -8.91 25.96 12.28
N ARG A 309 -8.71 25.74 13.59
CA ARG A 309 -7.48 26.12 14.30
C ARG A 309 -6.38 25.08 14.07
N PRO A 310 -5.08 25.44 14.15
CA PRO A 310 -3.99 24.47 14.15
C PRO A 310 -4.20 23.40 15.22
N LEU A 311 -3.98 22.12 14.89
CA LEU A 311 -4.22 21.03 15.82
C LEU A 311 -3.31 21.16 17.06
N GLY A 312 -2.06 21.60 16.90
CA GLY A 312 -1.15 21.83 18.02
C GLY A 312 -1.65 22.84 19.06
N SER A 313 -2.59 23.72 18.69
CA SER A 313 -3.20 24.70 19.62
C SER A 313 -4.11 24.07 20.69
N VAL A 314 -4.49 22.80 20.52
CA VAL A 314 -5.33 22.04 21.46
C VAL A 314 -4.56 20.86 22.07
N TRP A 315 -3.26 21.01 22.29
CA TRP A 315 -2.44 19.99 22.95
C TRP A 315 -3.06 19.50 24.26
N GLY A 316 -3.13 18.18 24.43
CA GLY A 316 -3.73 17.55 25.61
C GLY A 316 -5.26 17.41 25.55
N ASP A 317 -5.92 17.91 24.51
CA ASP A 317 -7.36 17.75 24.33
C ASP A 317 -7.73 16.30 23.96
N GLU A 318 -8.67 15.73 24.71
CA GLU A 318 -9.17 14.36 24.54
C GLU A 318 -10.20 14.25 23.39
N ASP A 319 -10.75 15.36 22.90
CA ASP A 319 -11.60 15.38 21.71
C ASP A 319 -10.78 15.43 20.40
N ASN A 320 -9.48 15.74 20.50
CA ASN A 320 -8.57 15.97 19.39
C ASN A 320 -7.29 15.13 19.49
N VAL A 321 -7.41 13.89 19.94
CA VAL A 321 -6.30 12.95 20.10
C VAL A 321 -5.69 12.58 18.75
N PRO A 322 -4.37 12.79 18.53
CA PRO A 322 -3.71 12.36 17.32
C PRO A 322 -3.55 10.84 17.31
N VAL A 323 -3.96 10.20 16.21
CA VAL A 323 -3.84 8.76 15.96
C VAL A 323 -3.01 8.55 14.71
N PHE A 324 -2.02 7.66 14.77
CA PHE A 324 -0.98 7.48 13.76
C PHE A 324 -1.05 6.09 13.14
N TRP A 325 -0.93 6.01 11.82
CA TRP A 325 -0.83 4.76 11.06
C TRP A 325 0.49 4.71 10.32
N GLY A 326 0.95 3.53 9.91
CA GLY A 326 1.97 3.42 8.87
C GLY A 326 1.58 4.21 7.62
N CYS A 327 2.52 4.43 6.70
CA CYS A 327 2.19 5.14 5.47
C CYS A 327 2.97 4.57 4.30
N GLY A 328 2.30 4.39 3.16
CA GLY A 328 2.90 3.95 1.89
C GLY A 328 3.93 4.93 1.31
N VAL A 329 4.15 6.09 1.95
CA VAL A 329 5.30 6.98 1.68
C VAL A 329 6.60 6.43 2.30
N THR A 330 6.53 5.56 3.32
CA THR A 330 7.70 4.91 3.94
C THR A 330 8.64 4.24 2.93
N PRO A 331 8.16 3.40 2.01
CA PRO A 331 9.03 2.79 1.00
C PRO A 331 9.60 3.83 0.02
N GLN A 332 8.88 4.91 -0.31
CA GLN A 332 9.44 6.00 -1.11
C GLN A 332 10.60 6.68 -0.37
N GLU A 333 10.40 7.00 0.90
CA GLU A 333 11.44 7.58 1.76
C GLU A 333 12.66 6.65 1.89
N ALA A 334 12.45 5.34 2.05
CA ALA A 334 13.53 4.37 2.13
C ALA A 334 14.35 4.33 0.83
N VAL A 335 13.68 4.38 -0.33
CA VAL A 335 14.33 4.42 -1.65
C VAL A 335 15.12 5.71 -1.82
N MET A 336 14.55 6.86 -1.45
CA MET A 336 15.24 8.16 -1.56
C MET A 336 16.45 8.29 -0.63
N ARG A 337 16.43 7.62 0.52
CA ARG A 337 17.55 7.61 1.47
C ARG A 337 18.66 6.64 1.11
N ALA A 338 18.34 5.58 0.37
CA ALA A 338 19.30 4.52 0.08
C ALA A 338 20.40 4.92 -0.92
N GLY A 339 20.33 6.13 -1.49
CA GLY A 339 21.36 6.62 -2.43
C GLY A 339 21.48 5.75 -3.68
N LEU A 340 20.35 5.17 -4.11
CA LEU A 340 20.31 4.28 -5.25
C LEU A 340 20.73 5.01 -6.52
N GLU A 341 21.65 4.40 -7.26
CA GLU A 341 22.02 4.83 -8.62
C GLU A 341 20.97 4.41 -9.64
N GLY A 342 20.77 5.21 -10.70
CA GLY A 342 19.86 4.95 -11.80
C GLY A 342 18.56 5.74 -11.74
N VAL A 343 17.67 5.47 -12.70
CA VAL A 343 16.35 6.09 -12.77
C VAL A 343 15.37 5.29 -11.91
N ILE A 344 14.61 6.00 -11.09
CA ILE A 344 13.57 5.49 -10.21
C ILE A 344 12.30 6.27 -10.52
N MET A 345 11.17 5.58 -10.52
CA MET A 345 9.88 6.20 -10.78
C MET A 345 8.90 5.83 -9.68
N GLY A 346 7.86 6.63 -9.51
CA GLY A 346 6.76 6.30 -8.62
C GLY A 346 5.55 7.15 -8.95
N HIS A 347 4.40 6.78 -8.40
CA HIS A 347 3.25 7.68 -8.46
C HIS A 347 3.53 8.98 -7.69
N ALA A 348 2.93 10.09 -8.13
CA ALA A 348 2.92 11.31 -7.35
C ALA A 348 1.96 11.15 -6.15
N PRO A 349 2.27 11.71 -4.97
CA PRO A 349 1.38 11.62 -3.80
C PRO A 349 -0.07 11.99 -4.14
N GLY A 350 -1.02 11.17 -3.69
CA GLY A 350 -2.44 11.33 -3.97
C GLY A 350 -2.91 10.79 -5.34
N HIS A 351 -2.01 10.35 -6.23
CA HIS A 351 -2.32 9.88 -7.58
C HIS A 351 -2.04 8.38 -7.74
N MET A 352 -2.70 7.55 -6.93
CA MET A 352 -2.41 6.11 -6.83
C MET A 352 -2.91 5.31 -8.05
N LEU A 353 -2.40 4.10 -8.22
CA LEU A 353 -2.94 3.12 -9.16
C LEU A 353 -4.20 2.49 -8.56
N VAL A 354 -5.30 2.43 -9.31
CA VAL A 354 -6.53 1.74 -8.86
C VAL A 354 -6.58 0.33 -9.45
N LEU A 355 -6.80 -0.68 -8.61
CA LEU A 355 -6.81 -2.10 -8.96
C LEU A 355 -8.23 -2.61 -9.24
N ASP A 356 -8.34 -3.82 -9.79
CA ASP A 356 -9.64 -4.48 -10.01
C ASP A 356 -10.10 -5.31 -8.81
N CYS A 357 -9.20 -5.59 -7.87
CA CYS A 357 -9.57 -6.23 -6.61
C CYS A 357 -10.33 -5.27 -5.71
N THR A 358 -11.42 -5.75 -5.12
CA THR A 358 -12.16 -5.02 -4.09
C THR A 358 -11.65 -5.35 -2.69
N GLU A 359 -11.96 -4.48 -1.74
CA GLU A 359 -11.70 -4.68 -0.32
C GLU A 359 -12.27 -6.02 0.17
N ASP A 360 -13.52 -6.33 -0.12
CA ASP A 360 -14.17 -7.58 0.31
C ASP A 360 -13.51 -8.85 -0.23
N GLN A 361 -12.82 -8.77 -1.37
CA GLN A 361 -12.08 -9.91 -1.93
C GLN A 361 -10.75 -10.15 -1.21
N VAL A 362 -10.21 -9.13 -0.55
CA VAL A 362 -8.85 -9.13 0.01
C VAL A 362 -8.84 -9.15 1.53
N LEU A 363 -9.90 -8.63 2.14
CA LEU A 363 -10.05 -8.52 3.58
C LEU A 363 -10.75 -9.76 4.18
N PRO A 364 -10.52 -10.06 5.47
CA PRO A 364 -11.14 -11.18 6.17
C PRO A 364 -12.64 -11.09 6.40
#